data_AF-A0A3D5K5E0-F1
#
_entry.id   AF-A0A3D5K5E0-F1
#
_cell.length_a   1.000
_cell.length_b   1.000
_cell.length_c   1.000
_cell.angle_alpha   90.00
_cell.angle_beta   90.00
_cell.angle_gamma   90.00
#
_symmetry.space_group_name_H-M   'P 1'
#
loop_
_entity.id
_entity.type
_entity.pdbx_description
1 polymer ?
#
loop_
_entity_poly.entity_id
_entity_poly.type
_entity_poly.pdbx_seq_one_letter_code
_entity_poly.pdbx_strand_id
1 'polypeptide(L)'
;TATADVVCVIGVTGGKMLPHEQNPPTDIIAFVHRTAPPVPGLEVLPTPLADQNQDLRIDAATARVYEVKAGEFIQVIDVEGRECSDFQCFDAARLDGGVEAALDATITRSLMGASYPMPGLFAKYYSLDFQPMVEVVHDTVGRHDTFNTACNPKYYEDMGYPGHVNCSENFNRVLAPYDIAPRRGWEAINFFYNTNLDDANQLYFEEPWSRPGDYVLLRALTDLVCVSSACPCDIDAANGWQPTDIHVRVYPATNTFKKATAFRMSTDSDPELTKETGFHARTSELTRNFTEYAGYWLANSYTNHGPLDEYWATRQKAGIIDLSPLRKYEVVGPDAELLLQTCVTRNVRKLAVGQVVYTAMCYDTGGMIDDGTIYRLAQDNFRWIGGSDSSGLWLRKQAQEMGLHVWVRDATDQLHNVQVQGPLSREILSEVIWTRPDQASIDELGWFRLSVARIGDEHGIPIVVSRTGYTGELGFEVFCHPSDAPEVWDAIWAVGRPKGLTPLGLEALDMLRIEAGLIFAGSEFNDQTTPLEAGIGFTVPIKTKEDDFIGRDALVRG
;
A
#
# COMPACT_ATOMS: atom_id res chain seq x y z
N THR A 1 17.10 0.96 32.62
CA THR A 1 17.59 -0.42 32.48
C THR A 1 16.79 -1.32 33.38
N ALA A 2 15.99 -2.22 32.82
CA ALA A 2 15.29 -3.23 33.62
C ALA A 2 16.32 -4.24 34.15
N THR A 3 16.24 -4.59 35.43
CA THR A 3 17.11 -5.59 36.08
C THR A 3 16.42 -6.95 36.25
N ALA A 4 15.19 -7.07 35.75
CA ALA A 4 14.33 -8.24 35.74
C ALA A 4 13.32 -8.10 34.58
N ASP A 5 12.57 -9.16 34.27
CA ASP A 5 11.53 -9.12 33.25
C ASP A 5 10.44 -8.11 33.61
N VAL A 6 10.10 -7.25 32.66
CA VAL A 6 9.09 -6.20 32.84
C VAL A 6 8.22 -6.10 31.59
N VAL A 7 6.93 -5.83 31.77
CA VAL A 7 6.02 -5.40 30.71
C VAL A 7 5.97 -3.88 30.74
N CYS A 8 6.44 -3.24 29.67
CA CYS A 8 6.32 -1.80 29.49
C CYS A 8 5.14 -1.50 28.59
N VAL A 9 4.13 -0.80 29.10
CA VAL A 9 3.00 -0.32 28.32
C VAL A 9 3.23 1.15 28.00
N ILE A 10 3.37 1.46 26.71
CA ILE A 10 3.46 2.83 26.21
C ILE A 10 2.14 3.13 25.52
N GLY A 11 1.34 4.00 26.10
CA GLY A 11 0.03 4.38 25.57
C GLY A 11 0.03 5.83 25.08
N VAL A 12 -0.52 6.04 23.89
CA VAL A 12 -0.86 7.37 23.38
C VAL A 12 -2.38 7.50 23.45
N THR A 13 -2.89 8.44 24.25
CA THR A 13 -4.33 8.72 24.26
C THR A 13 -4.67 9.63 23.08
N GLY A 14 -5.24 9.07 22.01
CA GLY A 14 -5.80 9.83 20.89
C GLY A 14 -7.32 9.91 20.96
N GLY A 15 -7.88 11.12 21.03
CA GLY A 15 -9.31 11.38 20.82
C GLY A 15 -9.59 11.87 19.40
N LYS A 16 -10.88 12.10 19.05
CA LYS A 16 -11.22 12.79 17.80
C LYS A 16 -10.53 14.16 17.77
N MET A 17 -9.68 14.42 16.76
CA MET A 17 -9.08 15.73 16.57
C MET A 17 -10.19 16.73 16.20
N LEU A 18 -10.43 17.72 17.05
CA LEU A 18 -11.34 18.80 16.68
C LEU A 18 -10.68 19.65 15.58
N PRO A 19 -11.40 20.06 14.52
CA PRO A 19 -10.81 20.77 13.37
C PRO A 19 -9.99 22.03 13.71
N HIS A 20 -10.26 22.65 14.88
CA HIS A 20 -9.57 23.84 15.37
C HIS A 20 -8.37 23.54 16.28
N GLU A 21 -8.23 22.33 16.81
CA GLU A 21 -7.16 21.99 17.76
C GLU A 21 -5.87 21.55 17.07
N GLN A 22 -5.92 21.05 15.82
CA GLN A 22 -4.75 20.71 15.00
C GLN A 22 -3.72 19.83 15.74
N ASN A 23 -4.20 18.95 16.62
CA ASN A 23 -3.43 18.10 17.53
C ASN A 23 -3.60 16.61 17.20
N PRO A 24 -3.28 16.16 15.97
CA PRO A 24 -3.41 14.75 15.63
C PRO A 24 -2.50 13.92 16.54
N PRO A 25 -2.91 12.69 16.92
CA PRO A 25 -2.02 11.75 17.58
C PRO A 25 -0.74 11.59 16.75
N THR A 26 0.41 11.67 17.40
CA THR A 26 1.71 11.43 16.76
C THR A 26 2.25 10.09 17.21
N ASP A 27 2.97 9.40 16.32
CA ASP A 27 3.67 8.18 16.68
C ASP A 27 4.64 8.41 17.84
N ILE A 28 4.75 7.42 18.72
CA ILE A 28 5.82 7.36 19.71
C ILE A 28 6.80 6.29 19.24
N ILE A 29 8.04 6.72 19.02
CA ILE A 29 9.15 5.79 18.80
C ILE A 29 9.78 5.47 20.16
N ALA A 30 9.72 4.21 20.56
CA ALA A 30 10.35 3.72 21.77
C ALA A 30 11.66 3.00 21.43
N PHE A 31 12.80 3.59 21.80
CA PHE A 31 14.11 2.95 21.61
C PHE A 31 14.44 2.02 22.78
N VAL A 32 14.50 0.71 22.51
CA VAL A 32 14.91 -0.30 23.49
C VAL A 32 16.37 -0.69 23.26
N HIS A 33 17.26 -0.14 24.08
CA HIS A 33 18.68 -0.51 24.05
C HIS A 33 18.91 -1.70 24.98
N ARG A 34 19.21 -2.87 24.38
CA ARG A 34 19.62 -4.07 25.12
C ARG A 34 21.09 -3.94 25.53
N THR A 35 21.42 -4.33 26.76
CA THR A 35 22.79 -4.32 27.29
C THR A 35 23.68 -5.44 26.74
N ALA A 36 23.11 -6.44 26.05
CA ALA A 36 23.84 -7.49 25.35
C ALA A 36 23.26 -7.66 23.93
N PRO A 37 24.10 -7.89 22.90
CA PRO A 37 23.64 -8.24 21.57
C PRO A 37 22.85 -9.57 21.61
N PRO A 38 21.82 -9.75 20.76
CA PRO A 38 21.13 -11.02 20.66
C PRO A 38 22.11 -12.12 20.27
N VAL A 39 21.93 -13.31 20.85
CA VAL A 39 22.61 -14.52 20.39
C VAL A 39 22.14 -14.77 18.94
N PRO A 40 23.02 -15.12 17.99
CA PRO A 40 22.57 -15.60 16.68
C PRO A 40 21.56 -16.75 16.87
N GLY A 41 20.39 -16.66 16.23
CA GLY A 41 19.28 -17.61 16.43
C GLY A 41 18.30 -17.27 17.56
N LEU A 42 18.30 -16.04 18.10
CA LEU A 42 17.21 -15.57 18.97
C LEU A 42 16.04 -15.09 18.11
N GLU A 43 15.31 -16.08 17.61
CA GLU A 43 14.09 -16.01 16.83
C GLU A 43 13.07 -15.10 17.51
N VAL A 44 12.72 -13.99 16.86
CA VAL A 44 11.48 -13.29 17.17
C VAL A 44 10.53 -13.61 16.05
N LEU A 45 9.94 -14.82 16.10
CA LEU A 45 8.73 -15.06 15.32
C LEU A 45 7.75 -13.93 15.61
N PRO A 46 7.09 -13.36 14.59
CA PRO A 46 6.07 -12.35 14.82
C PRO A 46 5.00 -12.92 15.76
N THR A 47 4.42 -12.06 16.60
CA THR A 47 3.28 -12.42 17.45
C THR A 47 2.21 -13.08 16.57
N PRO A 48 1.61 -14.21 17.00
CA PRO A 48 0.50 -14.82 16.28
C PRO A 48 -0.58 -13.79 15.96
N LEU A 49 -1.17 -13.89 14.76
CA LEU A 49 -2.20 -12.94 14.32
C LEU A 49 -3.52 -13.11 15.11
N ALA A 50 -3.73 -14.30 15.67
CA ALA A 50 -4.83 -14.69 16.54
C ALA A 50 -4.45 -15.99 17.28
N ASP A 51 -5.38 -16.56 18.03
CA ASP A 51 -5.20 -17.91 18.60
C ASP A 51 -5.09 -18.95 17.46
N GLN A 52 -4.02 -19.75 17.51
CA GLN A 52 -3.68 -20.78 16.53
C GLN A 52 -4.06 -22.20 17.02
N ASN A 53 -4.42 -23.10 16.10
CA ASN A 53 -4.60 -24.52 16.41
C ASN A 53 -3.36 -25.37 16.09
N GLN A 54 -2.48 -24.89 15.21
CA GLN A 54 -1.20 -25.52 14.91
C GLN A 54 -0.08 -24.47 14.84
N ASP A 55 1.09 -24.84 15.33
CA ASP A 55 2.29 -23.98 15.40
C ASP A 55 3.52 -24.86 15.10
N LEU A 56 3.98 -24.82 13.85
CA LEU A 56 4.87 -25.83 13.28
C LEU A 56 6.14 -25.17 12.73
N ARG A 57 7.30 -25.61 13.23
CA ARG A 57 8.60 -25.27 12.65
C ARG A 57 8.98 -26.27 11.55
N ILE A 58 9.50 -25.81 10.43
CA ILE A 58 10.07 -26.62 9.35
C ILE A 58 11.57 -26.31 9.31
N ASP A 59 12.36 -27.27 9.78
CA ASP A 59 13.81 -27.12 9.89
C ASP A 59 14.44 -26.96 8.49
N ALA A 60 15.49 -26.16 8.38
CA ALA A 60 16.20 -25.89 7.14
C ALA A 60 16.50 -27.18 6.36
N ALA A 61 16.35 -27.12 5.04
CA ALA A 61 16.53 -28.27 4.14
C ALA A 61 15.59 -29.46 4.40
N THR A 62 14.44 -29.25 5.05
CA THR A 62 13.41 -30.29 5.28
C THR A 62 12.03 -29.88 4.75
N ALA A 63 11.04 -30.75 4.92
CA ALA A 63 9.64 -30.46 4.62
C ALA A 63 8.75 -31.07 5.70
N ARG A 64 7.52 -30.54 5.84
CA ARG A 64 6.50 -31.10 6.74
C ARG A 64 5.12 -31.08 6.10
N VAL A 65 4.35 -32.11 6.41
CA VAL A 65 2.93 -32.23 6.03
C VAL A 65 2.06 -31.83 7.22
N TYR A 66 0.94 -31.16 6.93
CA TYR A 66 -0.05 -30.76 7.92
C TYR A 66 -1.45 -30.73 7.29
N GLU A 67 -2.47 -31.02 8.09
CA GLU A 67 -3.87 -31.03 7.63
C GLU A 67 -4.57 -29.72 8.01
N VAL A 68 -5.42 -29.23 7.12
CA VAL A 68 -6.12 -27.96 7.27
C VAL A 68 -7.57 -28.14 6.85
N LYS A 69 -8.52 -27.68 7.66
CA LYS A 69 -9.95 -27.76 7.35
C LYS A 69 -10.43 -26.59 6.51
N ALA A 70 -11.47 -26.83 5.72
CA ALA A 70 -12.10 -25.77 4.93
C ALA A 70 -12.47 -24.57 5.82
N GLY A 71 -12.03 -23.39 5.42
CA GLY A 71 -12.22 -22.13 6.13
C GLY A 71 -11.13 -21.76 7.13
N GLU A 72 -10.23 -22.68 7.50
CA GLU A 72 -9.04 -22.36 8.31
C GLU A 72 -8.01 -21.57 7.50
N PHE A 73 -7.07 -20.94 8.19
CA PHE A 73 -6.02 -20.14 7.57
C PHE A 73 -4.64 -20.72 7.80
N ILE A 74 -3.80 -20.67 6.78
CA ILE A 74 -2.41 -21.15 6.77
C ILE A 74 -1.52 -19.92 6.67
N GLN A 75 -0.67 -19.70 7.66
CA GLN A 75 0.36 -18.66 7.61
C GLN A 75 1.72 -19.32 7.42
N VAL A 76 2.35 -19.08 6.28
CA VAL A 76 3.75 -19.50 6.00
C VAL A 76 4.63 -18.28 6.24
N ILE A 77 5.61 -18.40 7.13
CA ILE A 77 6.45 -17.32 7.65
C ILE A 77 7.90 -17.62 7.32
N ASP A 78 8.58 -16.65 6.74
CA ASP A 78 10.03 -16.61 6.64
C ASP A 78 10.60 -16.11 7.98
N VAL A 79 11.37 -16.95 8.66
CA VAL A 79 11.81 -16.69 10.04
C VAL A 79 12.94 -15.67 10.09
N GLU A 80 13.94 -15.83 9.22
CA GLU A 80 15.18 -15.03 9.23
C GLU A 80 15.27 -14.06 8.05
N GLY A 81 14.27 -14.06 7.17
CA GLY A 81 14.32 -13.35 5.91
C GLY A 81 15.13 -14.12 4.88
N ARG A 82 14.84 -13.83 3.62
CA ARG A 82 15.45 -14.44 2.45
C ARG A 82 15.28 -15.95 2.30
N GLU A 83 14.59 -16.64 3.19
CA GLU A 83 14.32 -18.08 3.04
C GLU A 83 13.09 -18.28 2.19
N CYS A 84 13.17 -19.23 1.26
CA CYS A 84 12.03 -19.59 0.44
C CYS A 84 11.34 -20.87 0.88
N SER A 85 10.05 -20.96 0.57
CA SER A 85 9.23 -22.14 0.86
C SER A 85 8.48 -22.61 -0.37
N ASP A 86 8.69 -23.87 -0.77
CA ASP A 86 7.79 -24.52 -1.72
C ASP A 86 6.55 -24.98 -0.96
N PHE A 87 5.37 -24.72 -1.51
CA PHE A 87 4.08 -25.11 -0.96
C PHE A 87 3.28 -25.91 -1.98
N GLN A 88 2.66 -27.00 -1.53
CA GLN A 88 1.75 -27.82 -2.32
C GLN A 88 0.60 -28.32 -1.44
N CYS A 89 -0.58 -28.52 -2.00
CA CYS A 89 -1.71 -29.08 -1.25
C CYS A 89 -2.63 -29.94 -2.11
N PHE A 90 -3.34 -30.85 -1.44
CA PHE A 90 -4.21 -31.85 -2.04
C PHE A 90 -5.57 -31.79 -1.36
N ASP A 91 -6.65 -32.00 -2.11
CA ASP A 91 -7.97 -32.17 -1.51
C ASP A 91 -7.98 -33.48 -0.70
N ALA A 92 -8.19 -33.38 0.60
CA ALA A 92 -8.06 -34.49 1.52
C ALA A 92 -9.07 -35.61 1.24
N ALA A 93 -10.33 -35.24 0.97
CA ALA A 93 -11.40 -36.21 0.72
C ALA A 93 -11.17 -36.99 -0.59
N ARG A 94 -10.58 -36.34 -1.59
CA ARG A 94 -10.23 -37.00 -2.86
C ARG A 94 -8.98 -37.84 -2.74
N LEU A 95 -8.02 -37.39 -1.96
CA LEU A 95 -6.81 -38.14 -1.67
C LEU A 95 -7.16 -39.46 -0.95
N ASP A 96 -8.07 -39.43 0.02
CA ASP A 96 -8.64 -40.64 0.66
C ASP A 96 -9.32 -41.58 -0.35
N GLY A 97 -9.85 -41.01 -1.44
CA GLY A 97 -10.42 -41.73 -2.58
C GLY A 97 -9.39 -42.21 -3.62
N GLY A 98 -8.10 -42.02 -3.38
CA GLY A 98 -7.00 -42.39 -4.28
C GLY A 98 -6.78 -41.44 -5.45
N VAL A 99 -7.30 -40.20 -5.37
CA VAL A 99 -7.15 -39.18 -6.41
C VAL A 99 -6.28 -38.04 -5.89
N GLU A 100 -5.07 -37.92 -6.45
CA GLU A 100 -4.13 -36.83 -6.17
C GLU A 100 -4.59 -35.51 -6.82
N ALA A 101 -5.68 -34.92 -6.33
CA ALA A 101 -6.17 -33.61 -6.74
C ALA A 101 -5.26 -32.49 -6.20
N ALA A 102 -4.02 -32.45 -6.70
CA ALA A 102 -2.99 -31.50 -6.32
C ALA A 102 -3.27 -30.11 -6.89
N LEU A 103 -2.77 -29.09 -6.18
CA LEU A 103 -2.68 -27.72 -6.66
C LEU A 103 -1.76 -27.66 -7.90
N ASP A 104 -2.23 -26.94 -8.91
CA ASP A 104 -1.60 -26.79 -10.21
C ASP A 104 -1.41 -25.29 -10.51
N ALA A 105 -0.14 -24.89 -10.64
CA ALA A 105 0.25 -23.51 -10.89
C ALA A 105 -0.09 -23.08 -12.32
N THR A 106 -0.02 -24.01 -13.29
CA THR A 106 -0.38 -23.73 -14.68
C THR A 106 -1.87 -23.42 -14.84
N ILE A 107 -2.75 -24.22 -14.23
CA ILE A 107 -4.20 -23.96 -14.19
C ILE A 107 -4.46 -22.67 -13.43
N THR A 108 -3.78 -22.46 -12.30
CA THR A 108 -3.91 -21.22 -11.52
C THR A 108 -3.62 -19.98 -12.38
N ARG A 109 -2.46 -19.91 -13.05
CA ARG A 109 -2.12 -18.79 -13.94
C ARG A 109 -3.11 -18.64 -15.09
N SER A 110 -3.56 -19.75 -15.66
CA SER A 110 -4.52 -19.76 -16.77
C SER A 110 -5.88 -19.18 -16.36
N LEU A 111 -6.34 -19.47 -15.15
CA LEU A 111 -7.63 -18.98 -14.64
C LEU A 111 -7.55 -17.57 -14.05
N MET A 112 -6.44 -17.22 -13.41
CA MET A 112 -6.25 -15.90 -12.81
C MET A 112 -5.80 -14.84 -13.81
N GLY A 113 -5.16 -15.24 -14.92
CA GLY A 113 -4.57 -14.29 -15.88
C GLY A 113 -3.42 -13.48 -15.27
N ALA A 114 -2.81 -13.99 -14.21
CA ALA A 114 -1.73 -13.35 -13.46
C ALA A 114 -0.59 -14.35 -13.21
N SER A 115 0.63 -13.84 -13.09
CA SER A 115 1.84 -14.64 -12.81
C SER A 115 1.72 -15.44 -11.50
N TYR A 116 1.07 -14.85 -10.50
CA TYR A 116 0.73 -15.49 -9.24
C TYR A 116 -0.44 -14.75 -8.58
N PRO A 117 -1.31 -15.45 -7.84
CA PRO A 117 -2.37 -14.85 -7.06
C PRO A 117 -1.88 -13.88 -5.98
N MET A 118 -2.64 -12.78 -5.79
CA MET A 118 -2.42 -11.74 -4.76
C MET A 118 -3.72 -11.47 -3.99
N PRO A 119 -3.67 -10.92 -2.76
CA PRO A 119 -4.88 -10.46 -2.06
C PRO A 119 -5.73 -9.55 -2.95
N GLY A 120 -6.99 -9.91 -3.18
CA GLY A 120 -7.89 -9.14 -4.05
C GLY A 120 -8.86 -9.99 -4.87
N LEU A 121 -9.10 -9.59 -6.12
CA LEU A 121 -9.98 -10.30 -7.06
C LEU A 121 -9.37 -11.60 -7.57
N PHE A 122 -8.08 -11.60 -7.89
CA PHE A 122 -7.35 -12.74 -8.48
C PHE A 122 -6.50 -13.45 -7.41
N ALA A 123 -7.17 -13.91 -6.35
CA ALA A 123 -6.53 -14.35 -5.11
C ALA A 123 -6.47 -15.87 -4.94
N LYS A 124 -6.90 -16.69 -5.91
CA LYS A 124 -7.10 -18.12 -5.69
C LYS A 124 -6.09 -18.98 -6.44
N TYR A 125 -5.67 -20.05 -5.79
CA TYR A 125 -4.97 -21.17 -6.42
C TYR A 125 -5.92 -22.33 -6.66
N TYR A 126 -5.67 -23.09 -7.73
CA TYR A 126 -6.57 -24.11 -8.24
C TYR A 126 -5.87 -25.46 -8.40
N SER A 127 -6.64 -26.54 -8.33
CA SER A 127 -6.20 -27.88 -8.68
C SER A 127 -6.19 -28.10 -10.20
N LEU A 128 -5.59 -29.20 -10.64
CA LEU A 128 -5.60 -29.65 -12.04
C LEU A 128 -7.01 -29.73 -12.66
N ASP A 129 -8.03 -30.02 -11.84
CA ASP A 129 -9.43 -30.11 -12.25
C ASP A 129 -10.25 -28.86 -11.88
N PHE A 130 -9.56 -27.71 -11.82
CA PHE A 130 -10.15 -26.37 -11.76
C PHE A 130 -10.92 -26.11 -10.46
N GLN A 131 -10.67 -26.89 -9.40
CA GLN A 131 -11.26 -26.65 -8.09
C GLN A 131 -10.42 -25.64 -7.31
N PRO A 132 -11.03 -24.63 -6.68
CA PRO A 132 -10.29 -23.66 -5.89
C PRO A 132 -9.82 -24.30 -4.57
N MET A 133 -8.52 -24.21 -4.29
CA MET A 133 -7.87 -24.90 -3.16
C MET A 133 -7.62 -23.95 -1.99
N VAL A 134 -6.95 -22.84 -2.27
CA VAL A 134 -6.62 -21.81 -1.28
C VAL A 134 -6.84 -20.41 -1.86
N GLU A 135 -7.16 -19.45 -0.99
CA GLU A 135 -7.28 -18.03 -1.31
C GLU A 135 -6.22 -17.23 -0.53
N VAL A 136 -5.46 -16.36 -1.19
CA VAL A 136 -4.51 -15.45 -0.54
C VAL A 136 -5.29 -14.34 0.17
N VAL A 137 -5.05 -14.20 1.47
CA VAL A 137 -5.67 -13.22 2.36
C VAL A 137 -4.68 -12.11 2.70
N HIS A 138 -3.49 -12.47 3.19
CA HIS A 138 -2.38 -11.53 3.37
C HIS A 138 -1.18 -11.94 2.52
N ASP A 139 -0.45 -10.96 2.04
CA ASP A 139 0.89 -11.13 1.49
C ASP A 139 1.75 -9.94 1.91
N THR A 140 2.82 -10.19 2.68
CA THR A 140 3.73 -9.13 3.14
C THR A 140 4.99 -8.95 2.28
N VAL A 141 5.12 -9.73 1.20
CA VAL A 141 6.29 -9.72 0.32
C VAL A 141 5.94 -9.24 -1.09
N GLY A 142 4.82 -9.70 -1.66
CA GLY A 142 4.34 -9.30 -2.99
C GLY A 142 5.13 -9.92 -4.15
N ARG A 143 6.04 -10.84 -3.86
CA ARG A 143 6.95 -11.45 -4.83
C ARG A 143 7.12 -12.94 -4.56
N HIS A 144 6.63 -13.73 -5.50
CA HIS A 144 6.58 -15.19 -5.42
C HIS A 144 6.80 -15.80 -6.81
N ASP A 145 7.02 -17.11 -6.85
CA ASP A 145 7.20 -17.87 -8.07
C ASP A 145 6.13 -18.97 -8.19
N THR A 146 5.49 -19.06 -9.36
CA THR A 146 4.66 -20.22 -9.74
C THR A 146 5.10 -20.83 -11.07
N PHE A 147 6.16 -20.31 -11.69
CA PHE A 147 6.70 -20.71 -12.99
C PHE A 147 7.52 -21.99 -12.89
N ASN A 148 8.38 -22.08 -11.88
CA ASN A 148 9.32 -23.17 -11.72
C ASN A 148 8.78 -24.28 -10.81
N THR A 149 9.31 -25.49 -11.01
CA THR A 149 9.15 -26.57 -10.04
C THR A 149 9.99 -26.30 -8.80
N ALA A 150 9.60 -26.90 -7.68
CA ALA A 150 10.49 -27.06 -6.53
C ALA A 150 11.84 -27.65 -6.96
N CYS A 151 12.92 -27.27 -6.27
CA CYS A 151 14.25 -27.77 -6.60
C CYS A 151 14.28 -29.32 -6.55
N ASN A 152 15.12 -29.92 -7.41
CA ASN A 152 15.11 -31.35 -7.67
C ASN A 152 16.52 -31.88 -7.98
N PRO A 153 16.75 -33.21 -7.95
CA PRO A 153 18.10 -33.76 -8.15
C PRO A 153 18.75 -33.32 -9.46
N LYS A 154 17.98 -33.26 -10.56
CA LYS A 154 18.49 -32.87 -11.88
C LYS A 154 19.05 -31.45 -11.88
N TYR A 155 18.38 -30.50 -11.22
CA TYR A 155 18.84 -29.12 -11.09
C TYR A 155 20.26 -29.05 -10.52
N TYR A 156 20.47 -29.69 -9.37
CA TYR A 156 21.76 -29.71 -8.70
C TYR A 156 22.82 -30.51 -9.46
N GLU A 157 22.46 -31.66 -10.03
CA GLU A 157 23.36 -32.48 -10.84
C GLU A 157 23.89 -31.74 -12.07
N ASP A 158 23.02 -31.03 -12.79
CA ASP A 158 23.40 -30.23 -13.97
C ASP A 158 24.32 -29.05 -13.59
N MET A 159 24.21 -28.54 -12.36
CA MET A 159 25.10 -27.51 -11.79
C MET A 159 26.39 -28.07 -11.19
N GLY A 160 26.56 -29.40 -11.15
CA GLY A 160 27.76 -30.06 -10.64
C GLY A 160 27.72 -30.42 -9.14
N TYR A 161 26.54 -30.43 -8.53
CA TYR A 161 26.30 -30.77 -7.11
C TYR A 161 25.50 -32.08 -6.96
N PRO A 162 26.06 -33.25 -7.34
CA PRO A 162 25.35 -34.52 -7.23
C PRO A 162 25.05 -34.90 -5.78
N GLY A 163 23.84 -35.37 -5.51
CA GLY A 163 23.41 -35.81 -4.18
C GLY A 163 23.00 -34.68 -3.23
N HIS A 164 22.90 -33.44 -3.72
CA HIS A 164 22.41 -32.31 -2.96
C HIS A 164 20.96 -32.55 -2.46
N VAL A 165 20.69 -32.14 -1.22
CA VAL A 165 19.32 -32.18 -0.66
C VAL A 165 18.42 -31.26 -1.48
N ASN A 166 17.18 -31.66 -1.72
CA ASN A 166 16.26 -30.88 -2.55
C ASN A 166 14.82 -31.06 -2.08
N CYS A 167 13.99 -30.06 -2.37
CA CYS A 167 12.60 -30.00 -1.94
C CYS A 167 11.75 -31.10 -2.54
N SER A 168 12.02 -31.51 -3.79
CA SER A 168 11.25 -32.57 -4.44
C SER A 168 11.41 -33.94 -3.76
N GLU A 169 12.63 -34.31 -3.37
CA GLU A 169 12.89 -35.53 -2.61
C GLU A 169 12.41 -35.42 -1.16
N ASN A 170 12.48 -34.22 -0.56
CA ASN A 170 11.89 -33.98 0.75
C ASN A 170 10.37 -34.17 0.73
N PHE A 171 9.68 -33.66 -0.28
CA PHE A 171 8.24 -33.88 -0.50
C PHE A 171 7.93 -35.35 -0.67
N ASN A 172 8.66 -36.07 -1.54
CA ASN A 172 8.47 -37.51 -1.72
C ASN A 172 8.55 -38.28 -0.39
N ARG A 173 9.50 -37.92 0.48
CA ARG A 173 9.70 -38.57 1.78
C ARG A 173 8.52 -38.33 2.73
N VAL A 174 8.04 -37.10 2.84
CA VAL A 174 7.02 -36.72 3.83
C VAL A 174 5.59 -37.01 3.35
N LEU A 175 5.37 -37.08 2.03
CA LEU A 175 4.08 -37.42 1.43
C LEU A 175 3.88 -38.94 1.26
N ALA A 176 4.93 -39.76 1.36
CA ALA A 176 4.83 -41.22 1.27
C ALA A 176 3.76 -41.86 2.20
N PRO A 177 3.55 -41.40 3.46
CA PRO A 177 2.50 -41.92 4.33
C PRO A 177 1.06 -41.66 3.84
N TYR A 178 0.89 -40.75 2.87
CA TYR A 178 -0.41 -40.39 2.29
C TYR A 178 -0.67 -41.10 0.96
N ASP A 179 0.11 -42.13 0.62
CA ASP A 179 0.02 -42.90 -0.62
C ASP A 179 0.13 -42.04 -1.92
N ILE A 180 0.76 -40.87 -1.81
CA ILE A 180 1.02 -39.98 -2.95
C ILE A 180 2.24 -40.50 -3.71
N ALA A 181 2.11 -40.63 -5.03
CA ALA A 181 3.17 -41.10 -5.90
C ALA A 181 4.37 -40.15 -5.91
N PRO A 182 5.61 -40.66 -5.80
CA PRO A 182 6.80 -39.82 -5.84
C PRO A 182 6.98 -39.19 -7.22
N ARG A 183 7.45 -37.93 -7.23
CA ARG A 183 7.71 -37.15 -8.45
C ARG A 183 9.18 -36.75 -8.52
N ARG A 184 9.75 -36.72 -9.73
CA ARG A 184 11.14 -36.28 -9.94
C ARG A 184 11.32 -34.77 -9.75
N GLY A 185 10.25 -34.01 -9.95
CA GLY A 185 10.18 -32.57 -9.72
C GLY A 185 8.73 -32.24 -9.37
N TRP A 186 8.53 -31.48 -8.32
CA TRP A 186 7.20 -31.07 -7.87
C TRP A 186 6.84 -29.71 -8.45
N GLU A 187 5.67 -29.61 -9.06
CA GLU A 187 5.03 -28.31 -9.21
C GLU A 187 4.62 -27.83 -7.82
N ALA A 188 4.97 -26.58 -7.49
CA ALA A 188 4.70 -25.98 -6.21
C ALA A 188 4.48 -24.48 -6.37
N ILE A 189 3.82 -23.89 -5.37
CA ILE A 189 3.85 -22.44 -5.17
C ILE A 189 5.12 -22.15 -4.38
N ASN A 190 6.04 -21.42 -4.99
CA ASN A 190 7.33 -21.12 -4.40
C ASN A 190 7.20 -19.74 -3.73
N PHE A 191 6.80 -19.74 -2.47
CA PHE A 191 6.68 -18.51 -1.68
C PHE A 191 8.05 -17.89 -1.44
N PHE A 192 8.06 -16.55 -1.46
CA PHE A 192 9.20 -15.66 -1.27
C PHE A 192 10.26 -15.65 -2.38
N TYR A 193 10.24 -16.60 -3.31
CA TYR A 193 11.13 -16.62 -4.47
C TYR A 193 11.04 -15.33 -5.31
N ASN A 194 12.19 -14.69 -5.56
CA ASN A 194 12.32 -13.57 -6.48
C ASN A 194 12.69 -14.07 -7.89
N THR A 195 11.74 -14.75 -8.52
CA THR A 195 11.83 -15.23 -9.91
C THR A 195 10.94 -14.38 -10.82
N ASN A 196 11.39 -14.05 -12.03
CA ASN A 196 10.52 -13.48 -13.06
C ASN A 196 11.06 -13.72 -14.48
N LEU A 197 10.29 -13.27 -15.47
CA LEU A 197 10.71 -13.18 -16.87
C LEU A 197 11.16 -11.75 -17.18
N ASP A 198 12.30 -11.62 -17.84
CA ASP A 198 12.78 -10.34 -18.38
C ASP A 198 12.19 -10.02 -19.77
N ASP A 199 12.55 -8.87 -20.33
CA ASP A 199 12.13 -8.41 -21.66
C ASP A 199 12.70 -9.26 -22.82
N ALA A 200 13.73 -10.06 -22.55
CA ALA A 200 14.29 -11.06 -23.45
C ALA A 200 13.63 -12.44 -23.31
N ASN A 201 12.55 -12.56 -22.52
CA ASN A 201 11.84 -13.80 -22.20
C ASN A 201 12.73 -14.83 -21.50
N GLN A 202 13.75 -14.39 -20.76
CA GLN A 202 14.58 -15.26 -19.92
C GLN A 202 14.02 -15.30 -18.51
N LEU A 203 13.97 -16.51 -17.95
CA LEU A 203 13.77 -16.67 -16.51
C LEU A 203 15.04 -16.22 -15.80
N TYR A 204 14.90 -15.30 -14.86
CA TYR A 204 15.95 -14.95 -13.92
C TYR A 204 15.51 -15.26 -12.50
N PHE A 205 16.53 -15.40 -11.64
CA PHE A 205 16.40 -15.68 -10.24
C PHE A 205 17.33 -14.73 -9.46
N GLU A 206 16.81 -14.05 -8.45
CA GLU A 206 17.53 -13.07 -7.61
C GLU A 206 17.28 -13.33 -6.13
N GLU A 207 18.02 -12.64 -5.24
CA GLU A 207 17.77 -12.73 -3.80
C GLU A 207 16.29 -12.42 -3.47
N PRO A 208 15.64 -13.25 -2.64
CA PRO A 208 14.29 -12.99 -2.15
C PRO A 208 14.14 -11.64 -1.44
N TRP A 209 12.95 -11.06 -1.53
CA TRP A 209 12.64 -9.78 -0.90
C TRP A 209 12.15 -9.90 0.55
N SER A 210 11.87 -11.13 1.00
CA SER A 210 11.35 -11.41 2.33
C SER A 210 12.34 -10.99 3.42
N ARG A 211 11.79 -10.42 4.49
CA ARG A 211 12.50 -10.02 5.71
C ARG A 211 12.10 -10.94 6.87
N PRO A 212 12.87 -10.95 7.97
CA PRO A 212 12.47 -11.70 9.17
C PRO A 212 11.02 -11.42 9.57
N GLY A 213 10.21 -12.48 9.63
CA GLY A 213 8.80 -12.41 10.02
C GLY A 213 7.82 -12.06 8.89
N ASP A 214 8.29 -11.83 7.65
CA ASP A 214 7.39 -11.71 6.51
C ASP A 214 6.65 -13.04 6.25
N TYR A 215 5.44 -12.95 5.73
CA TYR A 215 4.56 -14.10 5.60
C TYR A 215 3.53 -13.96 4.48
N VAL A 216 2.99 -15.11 4.08
CA VAL A 216 1.73 -15.22 3.34
C VAL A 216 0.67 -15.85 4.23
N LEU A 217 -0.56 -15.34 4.18
CA LEU A 217 -1.72 -15.91 4.86
C LEU A 217 -2.71 -16.39 3.82
N LEU A 218 -2.98 -17.69 3.81
CA LEU A 218 -3.90 -18.35 2.90
C LEU A 218 -5.15 -18.79 3.66
N ARG A 219 -6.30 -18.85 3.00
CA ARG A 219 -7.52 -19.48 3.50
C ARG A 219 -7.77 -20.76 2.73
N ALA A 220 -7.96 -21.87 3.43
CA ALA A 220 -8.36 -23.14 2.82
C ALA A 220 -9.82 -23.05 2.32
N LEU A 221 -10.07 -23.45 1.08
CA LEU A 221 -11.40 -23.44 0.46
C LEU A 221 -12.06 -24.83 0.44
N THR A 222 -11.27 -25.88 0.69
CA THR A 222 -11.69 -27.26 0.91
C THR A 222 -10.86 -27.84 2.06
N ASP A 223 -11.12 -29.08 2.46
CA ASP A 223 -10.24 -29.81 3.39
C ASP A 223 -8.97 -30.21 2.67
N LEU A 224 -7.81 -29.88 3.24
CA LEU A 224 -6.51 -29.99 2.59
C LEU A 224 -5.53 -30.85 3.38
N VAL A 225 -4.74 -31.64 2.65
CA VAL A 225 -3.42 -32.10 3.09
C VAL A 225 -2.40 -31.16 2.45
N CYS A 226 -1.69 -30.39 3.26
CA CYS A 226 -0.71 -29.39 2.83
C CYS A 226 0.71 -29.87 3.11
N VAL A 227 1.66 -29.47 2.27
CA VAL A 227 3.10 -29.66 2.49
C VAL A 227 3.83 -28.37 2.22
N SER A 228 4.80 -28.07 3.08
CA SER A 228 5.73 -26.95 2.90
C SER A 228 7.17 -27.40 3.14
N SER A 229 8.11 -26.80 2.41
CA SER A 229 9.56 -26.98 2.59
C SER A 229 10.21 -25.74 3.21
N ALA A 230 11.35 -25.93 3.85
CA ALA A 230 12.40 -24.93 3.96
C ALA A 230 13.47 -25.30 2.92
N CYS A 231 13.70 -24.40 1.97
CA CYS A 231 14.47 -24.69 0.77
C CYS A 231 15.96 -24.94 1.11
N PRO A 232 16.56 -26.06 0.64
CA PRO A 232 17.96 -26.35 0.92
C PRO A 232 18.94 -25.57 0.02
N CYS A 233 18.46 -24.77 -0.93
CA CYS A 233 19.33 -24.22 -1.97
C CYS A 233 20.33 -23.20 -1.40
N ASP A 234 21.62 -23.54 -1.50
CA ASP A 234 22.75 -22.72 -1.05
C ASP A 234 23.76 -22.46 -2.18
N ILE A 235 23.44 -22.85 -3.41
CA ILE A 235 24.34 -22.74 -4.58
C ILE A 235 24.04 -21.52 -5.47
N ASP A 236 22.93 -20.84 -5.20
CA ASP A 236 22.48 -19.63 -5.89
C ASP A 236 21.75 -18.70 -4.89
N ALA A 237 21.14 -17.64 -5.41
CA ALA A 237 20.55 -16.59 -4.60
C ALA A 237 19.27 -17.03 -3.84
N ALA A 238 18.75 -18.25 -4.04
CA ALA A 238 17.39 -18.62 -3.63
C ALA A 238 17.11 -18.53 -2.15
N ASN A 239 18.13 -18.68 -1.32
CA ASN A 239 18.03 -18.43 0.12
C ASN A 239 19.10 -17.45 0.61
N GLY A 240 19.55 -16.54 -0.26
CA GLY A 240 20.72 -15.70 0.03
C GLY A 240 21.97 -16.52 0.37
N TRP A 241 22.13 -17.71 -0.24
CA TRP A 241 23.18 -18.70 0.06
C TRP A 241 23.21 -19.23 1.50
N GLN A 242 22.16 -18.98 2.29
CA GLN A 242 22.09 -19.39 3.68
C GLN A 242 20.69 -19.95 4.00
N PRO A 243 20.45 -21.25 3.73
CA PRO A 243 19.19 -21.90 4.09
C PRO A 243 18.89 -21.73 5.58
N THR A 244 17.69 -21.25 5.88
CA THR A 244 17.16 -21.13 7.24
C THR A 244 15.83 -21.87 7.36
N ASP A 245 15.13 -21.70 8.46
CA ASP A 245 13.89 -22.42 8.72
C ASP A 245 12.67 -21.65 8.20
N ILE A 246 11.60 -22.40 7.92
CA ILE A 246 10.26 -21.85 7.67
C ILE A 246 9.36 -22.16 8.86
N HIS A 247 8.44 -21.25 9.17
CA HIS A 247 7.46 -21.46 10.23
C HIS A 247 6.04 -21.42 9.68
N VAL A 248 5.21 -22.37 10.09
CA VAL A 248 3.80 -22.48 9.66
C VAL A 248 2.88 -22.40 10.86
N ARG A 249 1.86 -21.55 10.77
CA ARG A 249 0.74 -21.51 11.72
C ARG A 249 -0.56 -21.82 11.02
N VAL A 250 -1.43 -22.55 11.70
CA VAL A 250 -2.81 -22.74 11.25
C VAL A 250 -3.75 -22.06 12.24
N TYR A 251 -4.71 -21.32 11.71
CA TYR A 251 -5.69 -20.57 12.48
C TYR A 251 -7.10 -21.14 12.24
N PRO A 252 -7.91 -21.33 13.30
CA PRO A 252 -9.28 -21.77 13.18
C PRO A 252 -10.13 -20.87 12.27
N ALA A 253 -11.13 -21.45 11.61
CA ALA A 253 -12.09 -20.75 10.77
C ALA A 253 -12.96 -19.71 11.52
N THR A 254 -12.93 -19.70 12.86
CA THR A 254 -13.57 -18.69 13.70
C THR A 254 -12.84 -17.35 13.68
N ASN A 255 -11.57 -17.33 13.30
CA ASN A 255 -10.81 -16.10 13.15
C ASN A 255 -11.24 -15.35 11.88
N THR A 256 -11.16 -14.01 11.93
CA THR A 256 -11.49 -13.15 10.79
C THR A 256 -10.29 -12.29 10.45
N PHE A 257 -9.77 -12.48 9.24
CA PHE A 257 -8.69 -11.68 8.68
C PHE A 257 -9.19 -10.93 7.45
N LYS A 258 -8.95 -9.62 7.40
CA LYS A 258 -9.27 -8.80 6.22
C LYS A 258 -8.21 -9.04 5.14
N LYS A 259 -8.57 -8.87 3.87
CA LYS A 259 -7.56 -8.93 2.80
C LYS A 259 -6.60 -7.76 2.96
N ALA A 260 -5.30 -8.04 2.90
CA ALA A 260 -4.28 -7.01 3.05
C ALA A 260 -3.00 -7.36 2.28
N THR A 261 -2.31 -6.35 1.78
CA THR A 261 -0.93 -6.47 1.28
C THR A 261 -0.04 -5.63 2.18
N ALA A 262 1.24 -5.96 2.34
CA ALA A 262 2.14 -5.06 3.05
C ALA A 262 2.49 -3.84 2.19
N PHE A 263 2.51 -2.70 2.84
CA PHE A 263 3.05 -1.44 2.37
C PHE A 263 4.19 -1.04 3.30
N ARG A 264 5.28 -0.48 2.74
CA ARG A 264 6.40 0.04 3.52
C ARG A 264 6.60 1.51 3.16
N MET A 265 6.55 2.36 4.17
CA MET A 265 6.75 3.81 4.03
C MET A 265 8.13 4.15 3.43
N SER A 266 9.16 3.39 3.80
CA SER A 266 10.53 3.52 3.26
C SER A 266 11.17 2.14 3.13
N THR A 267 12.32 2.05 2.47
CA THR A 267 13.08 0.80 2.33
C THR A 267 13.36 0.15 3.68
N ASP A 268 13.58 0.93 4.74
CA ASP A 268 13.95 0.40 6.06
C ASP A 268 12.76 0.29 7.03
N SER A 269 11.55 0.67 6.59
CA SER A 269 10.35 0.61 7.43
C SER A 269 9.82 -0.82 7.59
N ASP A 270 9.24 -1.08 8.77
CA ASP A 270 8.44 -2.27 9.03
C ASP A 270 7.22 -2.33 8.09
N PRO A 271 6.71 -3.54 7.78
CA PRO A 271 5.56 -3.67 6.90
C PRO A 271 4.28 -3.26 7.64
N GLU A 272 3.49 -2.39 7.02
CA GLU A 272 2.13 -2.07 7.45
C GLU A 272 1.13 -2.74 6.52
N LEU A 273 0.11 -3.39 7.07
CA LEU A 273 -0.96 -3.96 6.26
C LEU A 273 -1.84 -2.86 5.67
N THR A 274 -2.30 -3.05 4.43
CA THR A 274 -3.18 -2.11 3.77
C THR A 274 -4.45 -1.83 4.57
N LYS A 275 -4.85 -0.55 4.58
CA LYS A 275 -5.98 -0.02 5.33
C LYS A 275 -7.16 0.27 4.41
N GLU A 276 -8.36 0.28 4.98
CA GLU A 276 -9.55 0.80 4.31
C GLU A 276 -9.66 2.31 4.59
N THR A 277 -10.06 3.09 3.59
CA THR A 277 -10.41 4.50 3.81
C THR A 277 -11.78 4.62 4.50
N GLY A 278 -12.10 5.82 4.94
CA GLY A 278 -13.42 6.15 5.52
C GLY A 278 -14.55 6.09 4.49
N PHE A 279 -14.22 6.21 3.20
CA PHE A 279 -15.18 6.07 2.10
C PHE A 279 -15.32 4.62 1.62
N HIS A 280 -14.45 3.70 2.05
CA HIS A 280 -14.46 2.29 1.64
C HIS A 280 -15.82 1.61 1.84
N ALA A 281 -16.51 1.91 2.94
CA ALA A 281 -17.84 1.37 3.21
C ALA A 281 -18.87 1.70 2.11
N ARG A 282 -18.70 2.82 1.39
CA ARG A 282 -19.58 3.20 0.26
C ARG A 282 -19.04 2.76 -1.09
N THR A 283 -17.73 2.88 -1.32
CA THR A 283 -17.13 2.48 -2.60
C THR A 283 -17.19 0.96 -2.81
N SER A 284 -17.05 0.18 -1.73
CA SER A 284 -17.16 -1.30 -1.74
C SER A 284 -18.55 -1.85 -2.08
N GLU A 285 -19.60 -1.04 -1.91
CA GLU A 285 -20.96 -1.38 -2.34
C GLU A 285 -21.11 -1.27 -3.87
N LEU A 286 -20.26 -0.46 -4.52
CA LEU A 286 -20.31 -0.14 -5.94
C LEU A 286 -19.34 -0.96 -6.79
N THR A 287 -18.30 -1.54 -6.18
CA THR A 287 -17.31 -2.37 -6.89
C THR A 287 -16.64 -3.38 -5.96
N ARG A 288 -16.06 -4.42 -6.57
CA ARG A 288 -15.10 -5.33 -5.92
C ARG A 288 -13.68 -5.16 -6.49
N ASN A 289 -13.51 -4.32 -7.50
CA ASN A 289 -12.24 -4.08 -8.17
C ASN A 289 -11.45 -3.02 -7.40
N PHE A 290 -10.71 -3.48 -6.39
CA PHE A 290 -9.81 -2.66 -5.60
C PHE A 290 -8.35 -3.00 -5.93
N THR A 291 -7.50 -1.98 -5.86
CA THR A 291 -6.04 -2.11 -5.91
C THR A 291 -5.43 -1.42 -4.70
N GLU A 292 -4.20 -1.80 -4.38
CA GLU A 292 -3.40 -1.11 -3.37
C GLU A 292 -2.89 0.22 -3.93
N TYR A 293 -2.98 1.27 -3.11
CA TYR A 293 -2.37 2.57 -3.38
C TYR A 293 -1.90 3.22 -2.08
N ALA A 294 -0.57 3.35 -1.92
CA ALA A 294 0.09 4.00 -0.78
C ALA A 294 -0.39 3.48 0.60
N GLY A 295 -0.58 2.16 0.74
CA GLY A 295 -1.02 1.50 1.96
C GLY A 295 -2.53 1.46 2.16
N TYR A 296 -3.35 1.78 1.15
CA TYR A 296 -4.81 1.72 1.23
C TYR A 296 -5.44 0.96 0.07
N TRP A 297 -6.63 0.41 0.31
CA TRP A 297 -7.49 -0.15 -0.72
C TRP A 297 -8.31 0.95 -1.41
N LEU A 298 -8.05 1.19 -2.70
CA LEU A 298 -8.83 2.10 -3.55
C LEU A 298 -9.49 1.38 -4.73
N ALA A 299 -10.65 1.88 -5.14
CA ALA A 299 -11.37 1.36 -6.30
C ALA A 299 -10.57 1.63 -7.59
N ASN A 300 -10.18 0.55 -8.28
CA ASN A 300 -9.48 0.65 -9.56
C ASN A 300 -10.45 1.03 -10.69
N SER A 301 -11.65 0.42 -10.69
CA SER A 301 -12.78 0.79 -11.53
C SER A 301 -14.10 0.28 -10.94
N TYR A 302 -15.23 0.81 -11.40
CA TYR A 302 -16.57 0.49 -10.92
C TYR A 302 -17.34 -0.36 -11.92
N THR A 303 -17.74 -1.57 -11.51
CA THR A 303 -18.28 -2.61 -12.41
C THR A 303 -19.49 -2.16 -13.25
N ASN A 304 -20.33 -1.27 -12.73
CA ASN A 304 -21.53 -0.79 -13.45
C ASN A 304 -21.25 0.32 -14.47
N HIS A 305 -20.02 0.82 -14.53
CA HIS A 305 -19.62 1.91 -15.42
C HIS A 305 -18.43 1.48 -16.29
N GLY A 306 -17.35 1.01 -15.67
CA GLY A 306 -16.09 0.74 -16.33
C GLY A 306 -15.33 2.03 -16.68
N PRO A 307 -14.01 1.94 -16.92
CA PRO A 307 -13.14 3.11 -16.96
C PRO A 307 -13.54 4.17 -18.00
N LEU A 308 -14.03 3.74 -19.16
CA LEU A 308 -14.40 4.66 -20.24
C LEU A 308 -15.66 5.48 -19.92
N ASP A 309 -16.68 4.87 -19.32
CA ASP A 309 -17.90 5.58 -18.96
C ASP A 309 -17.66 6.50 -17.75
N GLU A 310 -16.82 6.08 -16.80
CA GLU A 310 -16.37 6.92 -15.69
C GLU A 310 -15.61 8.16 -16.18
N TYR A 311 -14.71 7.98 -17.16
CA TYR A 311 -14.00 9.05 -17.85
C TYR A 311 -14.97 10.03 -18.51
N TRP A 312 -15.91 9.53 -19.33
CA TRP A 312 -16.86 10.40 -20.04
C TRP A 312 -17.84 11.09 -19.09
N ALA A 313 -18.28 10.41 -18.03
CA ALA A 313 -19.10 11.02 -16.99
C ALA A 313 -18.36 12.19 -16.31
N THR A 314 -17.06 12.04 -16.05
CA THR A 314 -16.26 13.12 -15.45
C THR A 314 -16.07 14.30 -16.42
N ARG A 315 -15.76 14.04 -17.70
CA ARG A 315 -15.62 15.09 -18.73
C ARG A 315 -16.93 15.85 -19.01
N GLN A 316 -18.06 15.15 -19.03
CA GLN A 316 -19.33 15.72 -19.50
C GLN A 316 -20.29 16.13 -18.36
N LYS A 317 -20.12 15.55 -17.16
CA LYS A 317 -21.02 15.72 -16.02
C LYS A 317 -20.22 15.91 -14.72
N ALA A 318 -20.08 14.87 -13.91
CA ALA A 318 -19.24 14.84 -12.73
C ALA A 318 -18.84 13.39 -12.36
N GLY A 319 -17.61 13.24 -11.88
CA GLY A 319 -17.09 12.05 -11.23
C GLY A 319 -16.77 12.33 -9.75
N ILE A 320 -16.94 11.33 -8.88
CA ILE A 320 -16.48 11.36 -7.48
C ILE A 320 -15.47 10.26 -7.23
N ILE A 321 -14.28 10.62 -6.75
CA ILE A 321 -13.17 9.68 -6.49
C ILE A 321 -12.65 9.84 -5.07
N ASP A 322 -12.32 8.72 -4.42
CA ASP A 322 -11.62 8.70 -3.14
C ASP A 322 -10.11 8.81 -3.36
N LEU A 323 -9.51 9.87 -2.82
CA LEU A 323 -8.06 10.12 -2.82
C LEU A 323 -7.51 10.34 -1.41
N SER A 324 -8.17 9.75 -0.42
CA SER A 324 -7.75 9.73 0.98
C SER A 324 -6.29 9.28 1.20
N PRO A 325 -5.70 8.39 0.38
CA PRO A 325 -4.30 7.98 0.57
C PRO A 325 -3.23 9.03 0.27
N LEU A 326 -3.56 10.14 -0.41
CA LEU A 326 -2.61 11.25 -0.62
C LEU A 326 -2.03 11.69 0.72
N ARG A 327 -0.71 11.85 0.80
CA ARG A 327 -0.03 12.12 2.07
C ARG A 327 -0.29 13.53 2.54
N LYS A 328 -0.76 13.67 3.77
CA LYS A 328 -1.19 14.94 4.35
C LYS A 328 -0.36 15.23 5.58
N TYR A 329 0.44 16.29 5.52
CA TYR A 329 1.28 16.72 6.64
C TYR A 329 0.88 18.12 7.11
N GLU A 330 0.43 18.25 8.36
CA GLU A 330 0.22 19.54 9.02
C GLU A 330 1.58 20.14 9.40
N VAL A 331 1.86 21.32 8.87
CA VAL A 331 3.09 22.09 9.13
C VAL A 331 2.72 23.34 9.93
N VAL A 332 2.92 23.26 11.25
CA VAL A 332 2.37 24.21 12.22
C VAL A 332 3.45 24.75 13.14
N GLY A 333 3.52 26.07 13.27
CA GLY A 333 4.43 26.75 14.18
C GLY A 333 4.97 28.07 13.59
N PRO A 334 5.58 28.93 14.42
CA PRO A 334 6.09 30.23 13.99
C PRO A 334 7.07 30.16 12.81
N ASP A 335 7.79 29.04 12.66
CA ASP A 335 8.76 28.84 11.58
C ASP A 335 8.21 28.00 10.40
N ALA A 336 6.90 27.72 10.37
CA ALA A 336 6.28 26.90 9.33
C ALA A 336 6.43 27.48 7.91
N GLU A 337 6.24 28.80 7.77
CA GLU A 337 6.44 29.47 6.48
C GLU A 337 7.91 29.38 6.03
N LEU A 338 8.86 29.52 6.95
CA LEU A 338 10.29 29.43 6.65
C LEU A 338 10.67 28.03 6.20
N LEU A 339 10.25 26.98 6.92
CA LEU A 339 10.49 25.60 6.55
C LEU A 339 10.01 25.31 5.13
N LEU A 340 8.74 25.64 4.83
CA LEU A 340 8.16 25.41 3.51
C LEU A 340 8.82 26.28 2.44
N GLN A 341 9.11 27.55 2.73
CA GLN A 341 9.82 28.45 1.82
C GLN A 341 11.18 27.87 1.40
N THR A 342 11.89 27.19 2.31
CA THR A 342 13.17 26.56 2.02
C THR A 342 13.03 25.22 1.29
N CYS A 343 12.04 24.39 1.66
CA CYS A 343 11.95 23.01 1.16
C CYS A 343 11.28 22.87 -0.22
N VAL A 344 10.45 23.82 -0.64
CA VAL A 344 9.72 23.71 -1.92
C VAL A 344 10.20 24.72 -2.96
N THR A 345 9.95 24.46 -4.23
CA THR A 345 10.39 25.32 -5.34
C THR A 345 9.60 26.64 -5.42
N ARG A 346 8.28 26.63 -5.16
CA ARG A 346 7.42 27.83 -5.15
C ARG A 346 7.77 28.82 -4.03
N ASN A 347 7.38 30.07 -4.24
CA ASN A 347 7.48 31.11 -3.21
C ASN A 347 6.24 31.08 -2.29
N VAL A 348 6.40 30.48 -1.12
CA VAL A 348 5.38 30.31 -0.08
C VAL A 348 5.00 31.64 0.57
N ARG A 349 5.93 32.59 0.71
CA ARG A 349 5.68 33.93 1.29
C ARG A 349 4.64 34.74 0.50
N LYS A 350 4.41 34.40 -0.77
CA LYS A 350 3.40 35.05 -1.63
C LYS A 350 1.99 34.44 -1.47
N LEU A 351 1.83 33.33 -0.75
CA LEU A 351 0.53 32.72 -0.54
C LEU A 351 -0.26 33.51 0.48
N ALA A 352 -1.47 33.95 0.13
CA ALA A 352 -2.40 34.49 1.10
C ALA A 352 -3.05 33.37 1.93
N VAL A 353 -3.55 33.70 3.13
CA VAL A 353 -4.41 32.78 3.89
C VAL A 353 -5.62 32.39 3.03
N GLY A 354 -5.98 31.11 3.05
CA GLY A 354 -7.02 30.51 2.20
C GLY A 354 -6.56 30.19 0.77
N GLN A 355 -5.27 30.32 0.47
CA GLN A 355 -4.70 29.98 -0.84
C GLN A 355 -4.07 28.59 -0.83
N VAL A 356 -4.16 27.93 -1.99
CA VAL A 356 -3.45 26.70 -2.31
C VAL A 356 -2.40 27.00 -3.39
N VAL A 357 -1.27 26.30 -3.41
CA VAL A 357 -0.34 26.35 -4.54
C VAL A 357 0.20 24.95 -4.85
N TYR A 358 0.35 24.65 -6.14
CA TYR A 358 1.08 23.47 -6.60
C TYR A 358 2.58 23.76 -6.73
N THR A 359 3.42 22.85 -6.24
CA THR A 359 4.88 23.01 -6.16
C THR A 359 5.59 21.66 -6.17
N ALA A 360 6.89 21.67 -6.46
CA ALA A 360 7.77 20.52 -6.27
C ALA A 360 8.61 20.66 -5.00
N MET A 361 9.05 19.52 -4.47
CA MET A 361 10.07 19.38 -3.43
C MET A 361 11.26 18.63 -4.02
N CYS A 362 12.48 19.12 -3.80
CA CYS A 362 13.68 18.59 -4.45
C CYS A 362 14.78 18.27 -3.43
N TYR A 363 15.67 17.35 -3.81
CA TYR A 363 16.97 17.20 -3.17
C TYR A 363 17.93 18.31 -3.63
N ASP A 364 19.10 18.42 -2.99
CA ASP A 364 20.16 19.35 -3.40
C ASP A 364 20.63 19.13 -4.84
N THR A 365 20.49 17.91 -5.36
CA THR A 365 20.77 17.55 -6.75
C THR A 365 19.79 18.16 -7.76
N GLY A 366 18.68 18.73 -7.31
CA GLY A 366 17.58 19.22 -8.14
C GLY A 366 16.57 18.13 -8.53
N GLY A 367 16.88 16.85 -8.26
CA GLY A 367 15.97 15.73 -8.46
C GLY A 367 14.76 15.80 -7.53
N MET A 368 13.59 15.39 -8.03
CA MET A 368 12.32 15.51 -7.32
C MET A 368 12.17 14.45 -6.22
N ILE A 369 11.84 14.92 -5.01
CA ILE A 369 11.43 14.07 -3.89
C ILE A 369 9.95 13.72 -4.04
N ASP A 370 9.14 14.75 -4.28
CA ASP A 370 7.69 14.68 -4.38
C ASP A 370 7.18 15.95 -5.07
N ASP A 371 5.96 15.90 -5.56
CA ASP A 371 5.19 17.05 -5.98
C ASP A 371 3.86 17.10 -5.23
N GLY A 372 3.26 18.28 -5.14
CA GLY A 372 2.07 18.41 -4.34
C GLY A 372 1.58 19.82 -4.17
N THR A 373 0.69 19.97 -3.21
CA THR A 373 0.01 21.24 -2.92
C THR A 373 0.24 21.69 -1.49
N ILE A 374 0.46 22.99 -1.32
CA ILE A 374 0.49 23.64 -0.01
C ILE A 374 -0.80 24.41 0.19
N TYR A 375 -1.50 24.12 1.29
CA TYR A 375 -2.68 24.83 1.75
C TYR A 375 -2.25 25.80 2.86
N ARG A 376 -2.45 27.11 2.70
CA ARG A 376 -2.21 28.09 3.78
C ARG A 376 -3.50 28.30 4.57
N LEU A 377 -3.63 27.61 5.71
CA LEU A 377 -4.83 27.60 6.54
C LEU A 377 -4.90 28.82 7.47
N ALA A 378 -3.75 29.27 7.98
CA ALA A 378 -3.62 30.48 8.80
C ALA A 378 -2.26 31.14 8.55
N GLN A 379 -1.87 32.10 9.41
CA GLN A 379 -0.57 32.73 9.34
C GLN A 379 0.57 31.71 9.48
N ASP A 380 0.48 30.85 10.49
CA ASP A 380 1.51 29.89 10.93
C ASP A 380 1.05 28.43 10.79
N ASN A 381 -0.06 28.19 10.08
CA ASN A 381 -0.63 26.87 9.87
C ASN A 381 -0.72 26.59 8.38
N PHE A 382 0.02 25.59 7.94
CA PHE A 382 0.06 25.12 6.57
C PHE A 382 -0.21 23.62 6.54
N ARG A 383 -0.64 23.12 5.39
CA ARG A 383 -0.74 21.68 5.13
C ARG A 383 -0.09 21.36 3.80
N TRP A 384 0.81 20.38 3.80
CA TRP A 384 1.35 19.76 2.61
C TRP A 384 0.46 18.58 2.22
N ILE A 385 0.10 18.48 0.95
CA ILE A 385 -0.57 17.31 0.37
C ILE A 385 0.24 16.85 -0.84
N GLY A 386 0.86 15.67 -0.74
CA GLY A 386 1.74 15.10 -1.77
C GLY A 386 1.48 13.62 -2.03
N GLY A 387 2.31 13.01 -2.88
CA GLY A 387 2.18 11.60 -3.27
C GLY A 387 2.95 10.65 -2.35
N SER A 388 3.97 11.12 -1.63
CA SER A 388 4.95 10.25 -0.96
C SER A 388 5.21 10.62 0.50
N ASP A 389 5.47 9.60 1.32
CA ASP A 389 5.89 9.78 2.73
C ASP A 389 7.26 10.42 2.88
N SER A 390 8.10 10.29 1.85
CA SER A 390 9.41 10.94 1.78
C SER A 390 9.31 12.45 1.99
N SER A 391 8.20 13.08 1.55
CA SER A 391 7.97 14.52 1.75
C SER A 391 7.89 14.90 3.23
N GLY A 392 7.13 14.15 4.04
CA GLY A 392 7.00 14.39 5.47
C GLY A 392 8.29 14.13 6.24
N LEU A 393 8.99 13.04 5.89
CA LEU A 393 10.32 12.73 6.45
C LEU A 393 11.33 13.83 6.13
N TRP A 394 11.34 14.33 4.90
CA TRP A 394 12.22 15.40 4.47
C TRP A 394 11.95 16.70 5.23
N LEU A 395 10.68 17.11 5.34
CA LEU A 395 10.30 18.31 6.10
C LEU A 395 10.71 18.22 7.57
N ARG A 396 10.53 17.05 8.22
CA ARG A 396 10.97 16.84 9.61
C ARG A 396 12.49 16.94 9.75
N LYS A 397 13.24 16.30 8.83
CA LYS A 397 14.70 16.37 8.81
C LYS A 397 15.18 17.82 8.69
N GLN A 398 14.64 18.57 7.74
CA GLN A 398 15.03 19.97 7.52
C GLN A 398 14.66 20.87 8.70
N ALA A 399 13.49 20.68 9.31
CA ALA A 399 13.11 21.40 10.52
C ALA A 399 14.12 21.20 11.66
N GLN A 400 14.58 19.96 11.86
CA GLN A 400 15.56 19.63 12.87
C GLN A 400 16.95 20.20 12.55
N GLU A 401 17.44 20.03 11.33
CA GLU A 401 18.76 20.51 10.90
C GLU A 401 18.88 22.03 10.98
N MET A 402 17.79 22.74 10.67
CA MET A 402 17.71 24.20 10.75
C MET A 402 17.38 24.73 12.15
N GLY A 403 17.07 23.86 13.13
CA GLY A 403 16.71 24.24 14.49
C GLY A 403 15.42 25.06 14.59
N LEU A 404 14.44 24.78 13.73
CA LEU A 404 13.19 25.55 13.62
C LEU A 404 12.15 25.13 14.66
N HIS A 405 11.36 26.11 15.12
CA HIS A 405 10.19 25.90 15.97
C HIS A 405 8.95 25.61 15.11
N VAL A 406 8.89 24.40 14.55
CA VAL A 406 7.79 23.94 13.68
C VAL A 406 7.52 22.46 13.92
N TRP A 407 6.24 22.09 13.85
CA TRP A 407 5.79 20.71 13.88
C TRP A 407 5.38 20.26 12.49
N VAL A 408 5.80 19.07 12.08
CA VAL A 408 5.37 18.40 10.85
C VAL A 408 4.68 17.10 11.24
N ARG A 409 3.35 17.11 11.28
CA ARG A 409 2.52 16.01 11.80
C ARG A 409 1.82 15.30 10.66
N ASP A 410 1.84 13.97 10.67
CA ASP A 410 1.03 13.20 9.72
C ASP A 410 -0.45 13.33 10.10
N ALA A 411 -1.28 13.63 9.11
CA ALA A 411 -2.73 13.73 9.23
C ALA A 411 -3.46 12.84 8.21
N THR A 412 -2.74 11.97 7.49
CA THR A 412 -3.30 11.14 6.41
C THR A 412 -4.44 10.26 6.92
N ASP A 413 -4.22 9.51 8.00
CA ASP A 413 -5.23 8.65 8.65
C ASP A 413 -6.38 9.44 9.32
N GLN A 414 -6.24 10.76 9.50
CA GLN A 414 -7.22 11.61 10.19
C GLN A 414 -7.98 12.55 9.27
N LEU A 415 -7.58 12.65 7.99
CA LEU A 415 -8.12 13.58 7.03
C LEU A 415 -8.30 12.91 5.67
N HIS A 416 -9.44 12.28 5.50
CA HIS A 416 -9.82 11.61 4.26
C HIS A 416 -10.46 12.59 3.28
N ASN A 417 -10.33 12.32 1.99
CA ASN A 417 -10.87 13.20 0.97
C ASN A 417 -11.45 12.48 -0.25
N VAL A 418 -12.54 13.05 -0.74
CA VAL A 418 -13.08 12.77 -2.07
C VAL A 418 -12.88 13.98 -2.97
N GLN A 419 -12.64 13.75 -4.25
CA GLN A 419 -12.68 14.80 -5.26
C GLN A 419 -13.95 14.67 -6.09
N VAL A 420 -14.69 15.77 -6.23
CA VAL A 420 -15.84 15.87 -7.13
C VAL A 420 -15.40 16.73 -8.31
N GLN A 421 -15.20 16.09 -9.47
CA GLN A 421 -14.58 16.67 -10.65
C GLN A 421 -15.54 16.60 -11.84
N GLY A 422 -15.52 17.59 -12.72
CA GLY A 422 -16.40 17.72 -13.89
C GLY A 422 -17.26 18.99 -13.89
N PRO A 423 -17.86 19.36 -15.03
CA PRO A 423 -18.61 20.62 -15.19
C PRO A 423 -19.77 20.83 -14.21
N LEU A 424 -20.38 19.75 -13.70
CA LEU A 424 -21.49 19.82 -12.74
C LEU A 424 -21.04 19.81 -11.27
N SER A 425 -19.74 19.66 -10.99
CA SER A 425 -19.21 19.57 -9.62
C SER A 425 -19.62 20.75 -8.74
N ARG A 426 -19.55 21.97 -9.27
CA ARG A 426 -19.96 23.19 -8.56
C ARG A 426 -21.44 23.17 -8.21
N GLU A 427 -22.29 22.87 -9.18
CA GLU A 427 -23.75 22.86 -8.97
C GLU A 427 -24.16 21.82 -7.92
N ILE A 428 -23.50 20.66 -7.92
CA ILE A 428 -23.72 19.61 -6.93
C ILE A 428 -23.30 20.09 -5.53
N LEU A 429 -22.08 20.61 -5.41
CA LEU A 429 -21.52 20.97 -4.11
C LEU A 429 -22.13 22.24 -3.51
N SER A 430 -22.59 23.20 -4.33
CA SER A 430 -23.28 24.41 -3.85
C SER A 430 -24.60 24.09 -3.14
N GLU A 431 -25.24 22.96 -3.44
CA GLU A 431 -26.47 22.51 -2.75
C GLU A 431 -26.19 21.73 -1.45
N VAL A 432 -24.99 21.20 -1.30
CA VAL A 432 -24.62 20.31 -0.18
C VAL A 432 -23.78 21.04 0.86
N ILE A 433 -22.95 21.99 0.44
CA ILE A 433 -21.95 22.62 1.29
C ILE A 433 -22.43 23.99 1.76
N TRP A 434 -22.51 24.13 3.07
CA TRP A 434 -22.69 25.41 3.74
C TRP A 434 -21.34 26.01 4.14
N THR A 435 -21.23 27.32 3.99
CA THR A 435 -20.05 28.09 4.41
C THR A 435 -20.50 29.22 5.32
N ARG A 436 -19.64 29.58 6.28
CA ARG A 436 -19.89 30.77 7.11
C ARG A 436 -19.90 32.03 6.22
N PRO A 437 -20.62 33.10 6.60
CA PRO A 437 -20.65 34.34 5.82
C PRO A 437 -19.30 35.03 5.58
N ASP A 438 -18.27 34.72 6.39
CA ASP A 438 -16.90 35.22 6.26
C ASP A 438 -15.98 34.32 5.41
N GLN A 439 -16.51 33.22 4.88
CA GLN A 439 -15.83 32.29 3.97
C GLN A 439 -16.46 32.37 2.57
N ALA A 440 -15.67 32.14 1.53
CA ALA A 440 -16.21 32.08 0.17
C ALA A 440 -17.11 30.84 0.03
N SER A 441 -18.31 31.03 -0.52
CA SER A 441 -19.18 29.93 -0.93
C SER A 441 -18.58 29.13 -2.09
N ILE A 442 -19.15 27.97 -2.40
CA ILE A 442 -18.70 27.13 -3.52
C ILE A 442 -18.77 27.89 -4.87
N ASP A 443 -19.76 28.75 -5.06
CA ASP A 443 -19.91 29.54 -6.28
C ASP A 443 -18.85 30.64 -6.40
N GLU A 444 -18.42 31.20 -5.26
CA GLU A 444 -17.43 32.27 -5.16
C GLU A 444 -15.99 31.75 -5.10
N LEU A 445 -15.79 30.48 -4.76
CA LEU A 445 -14.46 29.91 -4.53
C LEU A 445 -13.59 29.96 -5.80
N GLY A 446 -12.53 30.75 -5.72
CA GLY A 446 -11.54 30.90 -6.80
C GLY A 446 -10.70 29.64 -7.00
N TRP A 447 -10.11 29.48 -8.18
CA TRP A 447 -9.18 28.38 -8.46
C TRP A 447 -7.97 28.46 -7.51
N PHE A 448 -7.51 27.32 -6.99
CA PHE A 448 -6.45 27.27 -5.97
C PHE A 448 -6.76 28.09 -4.69
N ARG A 449 -8.02 28.06 -4.27
CA ARG A 449 -8.48 28.61 -2.98
C ARG A 449 -9.19 27.52 -2.18
N LEU A 450 -9.24 27.70 -0.87
CA LEU A 450 -9.93 26.81 0.07
C LEU A 450 -10.92 27.61 0.94
N SER A 451 -11.94 26.91 1.43
CA SER A 451 -12.87 27.40 2.45
C SER A 451 -13.04 26.33 3.53
N VAL A 452 -13.14 26.77 4.79
CA VAL A 452 -13.64 25.92 5.88
C VAL A 452 -15.16 25.92 5.81
N ALA A 453 -15.76 24.74 5.75
CA ALA A 453 -17.16 24.58 5.41
C ALA A 453 -17.82 23.46 6.23
N ARG A 454 -19.11 23.24 6.01
CA ARG A 454 -19.88 22.14 6.58
C ARG A 454 -20.79 21.50 5.55
N ILE A 455 -21.05 20.21 5.69
CA ILE A 455 -22.14 19.55 4.94
C ILE A 455 -23.48 19.94 5.58
N GLY A 456 -24.43 20.41 4.79
CA GLY A 456 -25.78 20.78 5.25
C GLY A 456 -25.86 22.23 5.72
N ASP A 457 -25.70 22.48 7.02
CA ASP A 457 -25.88 23.80 7.63
C ASP A 457 -24.77 24.15 8.65
N GLU A 458 -24.97 25.21 9.44
CA GLU A 458 -24.01 25.69 10.44
C GLU A 458 -23.68 24.68 11.56
N HIS A 459 -24.54 23.67 11.76
CA HIS A 459 -24.38 22.58 12.72
C HIS A 459 -23.99 21.25 12.06
N GLY A 460 -23.86 21.24 10.74
CA GLY A 460 -23.53 20.07 9.95
C GLY A 460 -22.09 19.57 10.10
N ILE A 461 -21.73 18.56 9.31
CA ILE A 461 -20.43 17.87 9.41
C ILE A 461 -19.29 18.82 8.99
N PRO A 462 -18.25 19.01 9.81
CA PRO A 462 -17.14 19.90 9.46
C PRO A 462 -16.28 19.34 8.33
N ILE A 463 -16.00 20.17 7.34
CA ILE A 463 -15.17 19.84 6.18
C ILE A 463 -14.23 20.98 5.82
N VAL A 464 -13.21 20.67 5.02
CA VAL A 464 -12.45 21.68 4.27
C VAL A 464 -12.69 21.40 2.79
N VAL A 465 -13.02 22.43 2.02
CA VAL A 465 -13.20 22.33 0.58
C VAL A 465 -12.18 23.19 -0.14
N SER A 466 -11.53 22.65 -1.16
CA SER A 466 -10.64 23.41 -2.04
C SER A 466 -11.09 23.28 -3.49
N ARG A 467 -10.86 24.33 -4.28
CA ARG A 467 -11.04 24.28 -5.73
C ARG A 467 -9.75 23.86 -6.42
N THR A 468 -9.41 22.60 -6.21
CA THR A 468 -8.29 21.87 -6.81
C THR A 468 -8.78 20.50 -7.31
N GLY A 469 -7.91 19.77 -8.00
CA GLY A 469 -8.28 18.49 -8.60
C GLY A 469 -7.19 17.93 -9.49
N TYR A 470 -7.31 16.63 -9.79
CA TYR A 470 -6.29 15.87 -10.52
C TYR A 470 -6.79 15.31 -11.87
N THR A 471 -7.73 16.01 -12.53
CA THR A 471 -8.41 15.53 -13.76
C THR A 471 -8.37 16.52 -14.93
N GLY A 472 -7.91 17.75 -14.69
CA GLY A 472 -8.00 18.86 -15.65
C GLY A 472 -9.41 19.47 -15.79
N GLU A 473 -10.40 18.97 -15.06
CA GLU A 473 -11.76 19.51 -15.06
C GLU A 473 -11.97 20.62 -14.03
N LEU A 474 -13.11 21.32 -14.12
CA LEU A 474 -13.63 22.05 -12.96
C LEU A 474 -13.89 21.03 -11.85
N GLY A 475 -13.39 21.29 -10.65
CA GLY A 475 -13.69 20.41 -9.53
C GLY A 475 -13.22 20.94 -8.19
N PHE A 476 -13.53 20.14 -7.18
CA PHE A 476 -13.25 20.44 -5.80
C PHE A 476 -12.80 19.19 -5.07
N GLU A 477 -12.02 19.39 -4.01
CA GLU A 477 -11.66 18.35 -3.05
C GLU A 477 -12.37 18.64 -1.73
N VAL A 478 -13.02 17.62 -1.17
CA VAL A 478 -13.76 17.70 0.10
C VAL A 478 -13.06 16.80 1.11
N PHE A 479 -12.44 17.44 2.11
CA PHE A 479 -11.72 16.78 3.20
C PHE A 479 -12.60 16.69 4.45
N CYS A 480 -12.60 15.53 5.11
CA CYS A 480 -13.35 15.26 6.33
C CYS A 480 -12.62 14.27 7.23
N HIS A 481 -13.07 14.12 8.48
CA HIS A 481 -12.59 13.08 9.37
C HIS A 481 -13.09 11.70 8.88
N PRO A 482 -12.30 10.61 8.97
CA PRO A 482 -12.69 9.27 8.50
C PRO A 482 -14.02 8.76 9.05
N SER A 483 -14.37 9.12 10.29
CA SER A 483 -15.66 8.71 10.88
C SER A 483 -16.88 9.32 10.19
N ASP A 484 -16.70 10.47 9.54
CA ASP A 484 -17.80 11.24 8.94
C ASP A 484 -17.85 11.04 7.41
N ALA A 485 -16.85 10.34 6.86
CA ALA A 485 -16.70 10.08 5.43
C ALA A 485 -17.92 9.36 4.80
N PRO A 486 -18.55 8.36 5.44
CA PRO A 486 -19.77 7.76 4.90
C PRO A 486 -20.91 8.76 4.74
N GLU A 487 -21.13 9.64 5.71
CA GLU A 487 -22.21 10.64 5.65
C GLU A 487 -21.88 11.78 4.67
N VAL A 488 -20.61 12.18 4.57
CA VAL A 488 -20.15 13.14 3.54
C VAL A 488 -20.38 12.58 2.14
N TRP A 489 -20.03 11.31 1.90
CA TRP A 489 -20.31 10.63 0.65
C TRP A 489 -21.81 10.63 0.36
N ASP A 490 -22.63 10.18 1.30
CA ASP A 490 -24.08 10.07 1.11
C ASP A 490 -24.73 11.42 0.78
N ALA A 491 -24.29 12.50 1.43
CA ALA A 491 -24.79 13.84 1.16
C ALA A 491 -24.47 14.32 -0.26
N ILE A 492 -23.21 14.15 -0.70
CA ILE A 492 -22.79 14.50 -2.07
C ILE A 492 -23.48 13.59 -3.08
N TRP A 493 -23.56 12.31 -2.80
CA TRP A 493 -24.12 11.28 -3.67
C TRP A 493 -25.62 11.48 -3.89
N ALA A 494 -26.38 11.83 -2.85
CA ALA A 494 -27.82 12.07 -2.93
C ALA A 494 -28.19 13.21 -3.90
N VAL A 495 -27.42 14.31 -3.88
CA VAL A 495 -27.61 15.45 -4.79
C VAL A 495 -27.02 15.19 -6.17
N GLY A 496 -25.83 14.57 -6.21
CA GLY A 496 -25.09 14.36 -7.45
C GLY A 496 -25.69 13.29 -8.36
N ARG A 497 -26.18 12.18 -7.80
CA ARG A 497 -26.64 11.03 -8.60
C ARG A 497 -27.78 11.38 -9.56
N PRO A 498 -28.85 12.13 -9.17
CA PRO A 498 -29.87 12.59 -10.11
C PRO A 498 -29.33 13.48 -11.24
N LYS A 499 -28.21 14.17 -11.02
CA LYS A 499 -27.52 15.02 -12.00
C LYS A 499 -26.48 14.26 -12.84
N GLY A 500 -26.34 12.96 -12.60
CA GLY A 500 -25.42 12.08 -13.34
C GLY A 500 -24.01 11.98 -12.76
N LEU A 501 -23.83 12.32 -11.47
CA LEU A 501 -22.59 11.99 -10.73
C LEU A 501 -22.35 10.48 -10.78
N THR A 502 -21.13 10.09 -11.11
CA THR A 502 -20.68 8.71 -11.29
C THR A 502 -19.46 8.47 -10.39
N PRO A 503 -19.27 7.29 -9.77
CA PRO A 503 -18.05 7.02 -9.04
C PRO A 503 -16.89 6.91 -10.05
N LEU A 504 -15.70 7.39 -9.69
CA LEU A 504 -14.53 7.42 -10.56
C LEU A 504 -13.41 6.59 -9.93
N GLY A 505 -12.90 5.61 -10.66
CA GLY A 505 -11.78 4.75 -10.25
C GLY A 505 -10.43 5.24 -10.77
N LEU A 506 -9.36 4.58 -10.31
CA LEU A 506 -7.97 4.93 -10.67
C LEU A 506 -7.67 4.79 -12.18
N GLU A 507 -8.22 3.79 -12.87
CA GLU A 507 -7.98 3.60 -14.32
C GLU A 507 -8.50 4.79 -15.14
N ALA A 508 -9.68 5.29 -14.77
CA ALA A 508 -10.27 6.46 -15.42
C ALA A 508 -9.58 7.76 -15.01
N LEU A 509 -9.15 7.88 -13.75
CA LEU A 509 -8.32 9.00 -13.28
C LEU A 509 -7.01 9.09 -14.07
N ASP A 510 -6.35 7.95 -14.35
CA ASP A 510 -5.08 7.93 -15.07
C ASP A 510 -5.22 8.47 -16.49
N MET A 511 -6.31 8.12 -17.20
CA MET A 511 -6.62 8.73 -18.50
C MET A 511 -6.83 10.25 -18.39
N LEU A 512 -7.62 10.71 -17.41
CA LEU A 512 -7.93 12.13 -17.22
C LEU A 512 -6.68 12.96 -16.92
N ARG A 513 -5.82 12.46 -16.03
CA ARG A 513 -4.61 13.16 -15.58
C ARG A 513 -3.53 13.20 -16.67
N ILE A 514 -3.38 12.12 -17.44
CA ILE A 514 -2.45 12.09 -18.59
C ILE A 514 -2.86 13.12 -19.65
N GLU A 515 -4.14 13.17 -20.00
CA GLU A 515 -4.66 14.15 -20.96
C GLU A 515 -4.49 15.60 -20.46
N ALA A 516 -4.57 15.81 -19.15
CA ALA A 516 -4.35 17.12 -18.53
C ALA A 516 -2.86 17.48 -18.36
N GLY A 517 -1.93 16.56 -18.63
CA GLY A 517 -0.50 16.75 -18.43
C GLY A 517 -0.08 16.83 -16.96
N LEU A 518 -0.80 16.12 -16.08
CA LEU A 518 -0.50 16.05 -14.65
C LEU A 518 0.42 14.85 -14.38
N ILE A 519 1.57 15.13 -13.76
CA ILE A 519 2.66 14.17 -13.55
C ILE A 519 2.46 13.33 -12.31
N PHE A 520 2.97 12.10 -12.35
CA PHE A 520 2.85 11.13 -11.29
C PHE A 520 4.22 10.53 -10.96
N ALA A 521 4.52 10.41 -9.66
CA ALA A 521 5.76 9.82 -9.18
C ALA A 521 5.93 8.38 -9.70
N GLY A 522 7.14 8.03 -10.13
CA GLY A 522 7.46 6.72 -10.70
C GLY A 522 7.04 6.54 -12.17
N SER A 523 6.20 7.44 -12.71
CA SER A 523 5.84 7.47 -14.14
C SER A 523 6.58 8.59 -14.87
N GLU A 524 6.36 9.84 -14.48
CA GLU A 524 6.97 11.01 -15.13
C GLU A 524 8.20 11.56 -14.40
N PHE A 525 8.39 11.22 -13.12
CA PHE A 525 9.56 11.66 -12.37
C PHE A 525 10.00 10.66 -11.31
N ASN A 526 11.27 10.78 -10.93
CA ASN A 526 11.91 10.13 -9.79
C ASN A 526 12.98 11.07 -9.21
N ASP A 527 13.80 10.56 -8.28
CA ASP A 527 14.90 11.29 -7.64
C ASP A 527 16.04 11.72 -8.57
N GLN A 528 16.03 11.26 -9.83
CA GLN A 528 16.97 11.66 -10.88
C GLN A 528 16.36 12.64 -11.88
N THR A 529 15.07 12.93 -11.79
CA THR A 529 14.35 13.80 -12.71
C THR A 529 14.09 15.15 -12.05
N THR A 530 14.46 16.25 -12.72
CA THR A 530 14.19 17.60 -12.24
C THR A 530 12.75 18.05 -12.57
N PRO A 531 12.18 19.05 -11.85
CA PRO A 531 10.90 19.65 -12.22
C PRO A 531 10.86 20.24 -13.64
N LEU A 532 12.03 20.61 -14.19
CA LEU A 532 12.15 21.12 -15.55
C LEU A 532 11.96 20.00 -16.58
N GLU A 533 12.62 18.86 -16.36
CA GLU A 533 12.52 17.67 -17.21
C GLU A 533 11.14 17.01 -17.10
N ALA A 534 10.54 17.00 -15.91
CA ALA A 534 9.19 16.49 -15.66
C ALA A 534 8.09 17.40 -16.24
N GLY A 535 8.42 18.53 -16.88
CA GLY A 535 7.42 19.41 -17.52
C GLY A 535 6.65 20.33 -16.57
N ILE A 536 6.99 20.37 -15.28
CA ILE A 536 6.38 21.26 -14.27
C ILE A 536 7.29 22.45 -13.90
N GLY A 537 8.15 22.87 -14.82
CA GLY A 537 9.09 23.98 -14.58
C GLY A 537 8.43 25.32 -14.21
N PHE A 538 7.14 25.49 -14.48
CA PHE A 538 6.35 26.64 -14.02
C PHE A 538 6.25 26.72 -12.48
N THR A 539 6.56 25.65 -11.77
CA THR A 539 6.65 25.60 -10.30
C THR A 539 7.97 26.14 -9.75
N VAL A 540 8.98 26.39 -10.60
CA VAL A 540 10.32 26.82 -10.21
C VAL A 540 10.56 28.29 -10.59
N PRO A 541 10.03 29.26 -9.83
CA PRO A 541 10.09 30.67 -10.16
C PRO A 541 11.45 31.31 -9.81
N ILE A 542 12.56 30.79 -10.36
CA ILE A 542 13.95 31.25 -10.08
C ILE A 542 14.08 32.77 -10.15
N LYS A 543 13.41 33.40 -11.13
CA LYS A 543 13.45 34.85 -11.36
C LYS A 543 12.68 35.68 -10.33
N THR A 544 11.72 35.10 -9.62
CA THR A 544 10.78 35.85 -8.74
C THR A 544 10.73 35.35 -7.29
N LYS A 545 11.41 34.24 -6.99
CA LYS A 545 11.74 33.80 -5.64
C LYS A 545 13.20 34.16 -5.41
N GLU A 546 13.44 35.22 -4.65
CA GLU A 546 14.79 35.70 -4.34
C GLU A 546 15.44 34.88 -3.23
N ASP A 547 14.62 34.40 -2.27
CA ASP A 547 15.08 33.51 -1.20
C ASP A 547 15.61 32.19 -1.77
N ASP A 548 16.64 31.67 -1.12
CA ASP A 548 17.19 30.36 -1.46
C ASP A 548 16.22 29.22 -1.12
N PHE A 549 16.36 28.10 -1.83
CA PHE A 549 15.59 26.88 -1.59
C PHE A 549 16.40 25.65 -2.03
N ILE A 550 16.09 24.51 -1.41
CA ILE A 550 16.81 23.25 -1.65
C ILE A 550 16.69 22.84 -3.11
N GLY A 551 17.83 22.55 -3.75
CA GLY A 551 17.92 22.21 -5.17
C GLY A 551 18.00 23.40 -6.13
N ARG A 552 17.87 24.66 -5.66
CA ARG A 552 17.95 25.86 -6.51
C ARG A 552 19.21 25.88 -7.38
N ASP A 553 20.35 25.63 -6.78
CA ASP A 553 21.66 25.70 -7.43
C ASP A 553 21.82 24.72 -8.60
N ALA A 554 21.22 23.53 -8.49
CA ALA A 554 21.20 22.55 -9.56
C ALA A 554 20.23 22.98 -10.68
N LEU A 555 19.05 23.47 -10.31
CA LEU A 555 18.01 23.91 -11.24
C LEU A 555 18.34 25.22 -11.98
N VAL A 556 19.29 26.01 -11.48
CA VAL A 556 19.84 27.18 -12.19
C VAL A 556 20.90 26.77 -13.21
N ARG A 557 21.58 25.64 -12.99
CA ARG A 557 22.69 25.16 -13.83
C ARG A 557 22.25 24.26 -14.98
N GLY A 558 21.22 23.45 -14.76
CA GLY A 558 20.53 22.69 -15.80
C GLY A 558 19.67 23.60 -16.66
#